data_AF-A0A2X2TCH9-F1
#
_entry.id   AF-A0A2X2TCH9-F1
#
_cell.length_a   1.000
_cell.length_b   1.000
_cell.length_c   1.000
_cell.angle_alpha   90.00
_cell.angle_beta   90.00
_cell.angle_gamma   90.00
#
_symmetry.space_group_name_H-M   'P 1'
#
loop_
_entity.id
_entity.type
_entity.pdbx_description
1 polymer ?
#
loop_
_entity_poly.entity_id
_entity_poly.type
_entity_poly.pdbx_seq_one_letter_code
_entity_poly.pdbx_strand_id
1 'polypeptide(L)'
;MPYRFEAGTPNVAGVIGLSAVLEWLDAVDLQQAENWSRSLATLAESELAKRPGFRSFRCQDSSLLAFDFADVHHNDMVTLLAESGIALRAGQHCAQPLMAALGVSGTLRASFAPYNTQQDVHDLLAAVDRALDILVD
;
A
#
# COMPACT_ATOMS: atom_id res chain seq x y z
N MET A 1 -2.46 -33.50 -18.55
CA MET A 1 -3.71 -33.52 -17.77
C MET A 1 -3.58 -32.52 -16.63
N PRO A 2 -4.19 -31.32 -16.72
CA PRO A 2 -4.16 -30.30 -15.66
C PRO A 2 -4.69 -30.82 -14.32
N TYR A 3 -5.68 -31.71 -14.36
CA TYR A 3 -6.32 -32.36 -13.20
C TYR A 3 -5.38 -33.24 -12.33
N ARG A 4 -4.14 -33.48 -12.76
CA ARG A 4 -3.17 -34.26 -12.00
C ARG A 4 -2.79 -33.58 -10.67
N PHE A 5 -2.95 -32.26 -10.57
CA PHE A 5 -2.55 -31.46 -9.41
C PHE A 5 -3.72 -30.78 -8.68
N GLU A 6 -4.96 -31.05 -9.08
CA GLU A 6 -6.17 -30.36 -8.60
C GLU A 6 -7.17 -31.36 -8.01
N ALA A 7 -6.76 -32.08 -6.96
CA ALA A 7 -7.57 -33.12 -6.36
C ALA A 7 -8.74 -32.56 -5.53
N GLY A 8 -9.84 -33.32 -5.50
CA GLY A 8 -11.03 -32.98 -4.69
C GLY A 8 -12.01 -32.04 -5.40
N THR A 9 -13.00 -31.56 -4.65
CA THR A 9 -13.99 -30.61 -5.18
C THR A 9 -13.31 -29.26 -5.45
N PRO A 10 -13.36 -28.73 -6.69
CA PRO A 10 -12.75 -27.45 -7.00
C PRO A 10 -13.41 -26.29 -6.25
N ASN A 11 -12.69 -25.17 -6.11
CA ASN A 11 -13.28 -23.90 -5.72
C ASN A 11 -14.05 -23.29 -6.90
N VAL A 12 -15.20 -23.89 -7.24
CA VAL A 12 -15.98 -23.54 -8.44
C VAL A 12 -16.35 -22.07 -8.47
N ALA A 13 -16.85 -21.52 -7.35
CA ALA A 13 -17.21 -20.12 -7.25
C ALA A 13 -16.00 -19.19 -7.45
N GLY A 14 -14.84 -19.53 -6.86
CA GLY A 14 -13.61 -18.77 -7.04
C GLY A 14 -13.09 -18.78 -8.47
N VAL A 15 -13.18 -19.92 -9.16
CA VAL A 15 -12.78 -20.03 -10.58
C VAL A 15 -13.68 -19.18 -11.48
N ILE A 16 -15.01 -19.25 -11.30
CA ILE A 16 -15.96 -18.44 -12.07
C ILE A 16 -15.73 -16.94 -11.78
N GLY A 17 -15.58 -16.56 -10.51
CA GLY A 17 -15.34 -15.17 -10.13
C GLY A 17 -14.03 -14.63 -10.72
N LEU A 18 -12.95 -15.42 -10.68
CA LEU A 18 -11.68 -15.03 -11.29
C LEU A 18 -11.79 -14.91 -12.81
N SER A 19 -12.54 -15.80 -13.48
CA SER A 19 -12.81 -15.68 -14.93
C SER A 19 -13.45 -14.34 -15.26
N ALA A 20 -14.50 -13.95 -14.52
CA ALA A 20 -15.18 -12.68 -14.73
C ALA A 20 -14.25 -11.46 -14.47
N VAL A 21 -13.36 -11.55 -13.47
CA VAL A 21 -12.35 -10.49 -13.22
C VAL A 21 -11.37 -10.38 -14.38
N LEU A 22 -10.90 -11.51 -14.93
CA LEU A 22 -9.97 -11.51 -16.05
C LEU A 22 -10.63 -10.95 -17.32
N GLU A 23 -11.88 -11.35 -17.61
CA GLU A 23 -12.67 -10.80 -18.71
C GLU A 23 -12.86 -9.27 -18.61
N TRP A 24 -13.09 -8.77 -17.39
CA TRP A 24 -13.16 -7.33 -17.16
C TRP A 24 -11.80 -6.65 -17.32
N LEU A 25 -10.72 -7.25 -16.79
CA LEU A 25 -9.37 -6.71 -16.90
C LEU A 25 -8.85 -6.65 -18.35
N ASP A 26 -9.27 -7.56 -19.22
CA ASP A 26 -8.94 -7.53 -20.65
C ASP A 26 -9.46 -6.27 -21.37
N ALA A 27 -10.48 -5.61 -20.81
CA ALA A 27 -10.98 -4.33 -21.30
C ALA A 27 -10.24 -3.11 -20.72
N VAL A 28 -9.33 -3.31 -19.77
CA VAL A 28 -8.58 -2.26 -19.07
C VAL A 28 -7.16 -2.16 -19.63
N ASP A 29 -6.73 -0.95 -19.98
CA ASP A 29 -5.32 -0.68 -20.28
C ASP A 29 -4.49 -0.73 -18.98
N LEU A 30 -3.92 -1.90 -18.69
CA LEU A 30 -3.12 -2.14 -17.49
C LEU A 30 -1.89 -1.24 -17.39
N GLN A 31 -1.30 -0.84 -18.52
CA GLN A 31 -0.12 0.01 -18.50
C GLN A 31 -0.49 1.42 -18.06
N GLN A 32 -1.58 1.99 -18.60
CA GLN A 32 -2.08 3.28 -18.13
C GLN A 32 -2.58 3.21 -16.69
N ALA A 33 -3.26 2.13 -16.30
CA ALA A 33 -3.75 1.92 -14.94
C ALA A 33 -2.62 1.87 -13.89
N GLU A 34 -1.52 1.17 -14.19
CA GLU A 34 -0.34 1.16 -13.32
C GLU A 34 0.38 2.51 -13.33
N ASN A 35 0.52 3.15 -14.48
CA ASN A 35 1.13 4.49 -14.55
C ASN A 35 0.35 5.52 -13.70
N TRP A 36 -0.98 5.46 -13.70
CA TRP A 36 -1.82 6.28 -12.82
C TRP A 36 -1.51 5.98 -11.35
N SER A 37 -1.51 4.71 -10.96
CA SER A 37 -1.25 4.28 -9.58
C SER A 37 0.13 4.70 -9.08
N ARG A 38 1.16 4.55 -9.92
CA ARG A 38 2.54 5.01 -9.66
C ARG A 38 2.61 6.52 -9.52
N SER A 39 1.86 7.28 -10.33
CA SER A 39 1.82 8.74 -10.23
C SER A 39 1.26 9.23 -8.89
N LEU A 40 0.23 8.56 -8.36
CA LEU A 40 -0.32 8.85 -7.03
C LEU A 40 0.68 8.53 -5.92
N ALA A 41 1.34 7.37 -6.01
CA ALA A 41 2.40 7.00 -5.07
C ALA A 41 3.57 7.99 -5.09
N THR A 42 3.97 8.48 -6.27
CA THR A 42 5.01 9.52 -6.41
C THR A 42 4.57 10.85 -5.80
N LEU A 43 3.33 11.26 -6.03
CA LEU A 43 2.78 12.46 -5.38
C LEU A 43 2.82 12.32 -3.86
N ALA A 44 2.30 11.21 -3.32
CA ALA A 44 2.30 10.93 -1.88
C ALA A 44 3.72 10.93 -1.30
N GLU A 45 4.67 10.23 -1.93
CA GLU A 45 6.06 10.18 -1.48
C GLU A 45 6.71 11.56 -1.48
N SER A 46 6.52 12.34 -2.55
CA SER A 46 7.13 13.68 -2.68
C SER A 46 6.62 14.65 -1.62
N GLU A 47 5.36 14.53 -1.21
CA GLU A 47 4.76 15.36 -0.17
C GLU A 47 5.15 14.87 1.22
N LEU A 48 5.12 13.56 1.48
CA LEU A 48 5.54 12.98 2.76
C LEU A 48 7.02 13.24 3.05
N ALA A 49 7.88 13.24 2.02
CA ALA A 49 9.31 13.55 2.14
C ALA A 49 9.61 14.97 2.65
N LYS A 50 8.62 15.87 2.65
CA LYS A 50 8.76 17.21 3.23
C LYS A 50 8.61 17.22 4.75
N ARG A 51 8.05 16.16 5.35
CA ARG A 51 7.85 16.06 6.80
C ARG A 51 9.12 15.53 7.49
N PRO A 52 9.45 16.04 8.69
CA PRO A 52 10.62 15.59 9.43
C PRO A 52 10.52 14.11 9.78
N GLY A 53 11.66 13.42 9.77
CA GLY A 53 11.73 12.00 10.13
C GLY A 53 11.23 11.02 9.07
N PHE A 54 10.71 11.49 7.92
CA PHE A 54 10.26 10.61 6.84
C PHE A 54 11.41 9.81 6.23
N ARG A 55 11.20 8.50 6.07
CA ARG A 55 12.09 7.60 5.35
C ARG A 55 11.29 6.72 4.41
N SER A 56 11.62 6.73 3.12
CA SER A 56 11.02 5.86 2.11
C SER A 56 11.84 4.58 1.89
N PHE A 57 11.14 3.49 1.60
CA PHE A 57 11.66 2.20 1.12
C PHE A 57 11.09 1.83 -0.26
N ARG A 58 10.50 2.81 -0.95
CA ARG A 58 9.95 2.63 -2.30
C ARG A 58 11.08 2.45 -3.31
N CYS A 59 10.88 1.53 -4.26
CA CYS A 59 11.82 1.26 -5.34
C CYS A 59 11.15 1.47 -6.71
N GLN A 60 11.92 1.95 -7.70
CA GLN A 60 11.52 2.01 -9.11
C GLN A 60 10.19 2.76 -9.38
N ASP A 61 9.88 3.77 -8.57
CA ASP A 61 8.61 4.49 -8.61
C ASP A 61 7.39 3.55 -8.54
N SER A 62 7.46 2.49 -7.76
CA SER A 62 6.38 1.51 -7.58
C SER A 62 5.05 2.15 -7.12
N SER A 63 3.91 1.53 -7.43
CA SER A 63 2.61 1.89 -6.84
C SER A 63 2.53 1.59 -5.33
N LEU A 64 3.51 0.87 -4.78
CA LEU A 64 3.65 0.59 -3.35
C LEU A 64 4.62 1.56 -2.69
N LEU A 65 4.14 2.33 -1.72
CA LEU A 65 4.93 3.21 -0.87
C LEU A 65 5.05 2.59 0.52
N ALA A 66 6.19 1.94 0.77
CA ALA A 66 6.60 1.54 2.12
C ALA A 66 7.44 2.66 2.73
N PHE A 67 7.12 3.07 3.95
CA PHE A 67 7.75 4.22 4.59
C PHE A 67 7.74 4.12 6.12
N ASP A 68 8.46 5.04 6.74
CA ASP A 68 8.60 5.16 8.18
C ASP A 68 8.72 6.65 8.58
N PHE A 69 8.37 6.94 9.83
CA PHE A 69 8.61 8.22 10.48
C PHE A 69 9.44 7.98 11.74
N ALA A 70 10.58 8.67 11.85
CA ALA A 70 11.45 8.56 13.01
C ALA A 70 10.68 8.82 14.32
N ASP A 71 10.98 8.03 15.35
CA ASP A 71 10.40 8.11 16.69
C ASP A 71 8.86 7.94 16.76
N VAL A 72 8.24 7.44 15.69
CA VAL A 72 6.80 7.15 15.66
C VAL A 72 6.55 5.64 15.63
N HIS A 73 5.80 5.13 16.60
CA HIS A 73 5.43 3.72 16.62
C HIS A 73 4.37 3.42 15.55
N HIS A 74 4.62 2.42 14.69
CA HIS A 74 3.79 2.19 13.51
C HIS A 74 2.33 1.88 13.82
N ASN A 75 2.04 1.17 14.91
CA ASN A 75 0.64 0.84 15.27
C ASN A 75 -0.17 2.07 15.69
N ASP A 76 0.49 3.08 16.26
CA ASP A 76 -0.18 4.29 16.73
C ASP A 76 -0.57 5.14 15.51
N MET A 77 0.37 5.28 14.56
CA MET A 77 0.11 5.89 13.26
C MET A 77 -1.02 5.17 12.50
N VAL A 78 -1.00 3.83 12.40
CA VAL A 78 -2.09 3.07 11.74
C VAL A 78 -3.44 3.35 12.41
N THR A 79 -3.48 3.42 13.73
CA THR A 79 -4.72 3.64 14.49
C THR A 79 -5.29 5.04 14.21
N LEU A 80 -4.47 6.09 14.30
CA LEU A 80 -4.89 7.47 14.04
C LEU A 80 -5.29 7.70 12.57
N LEU A 81 -4.60 7.06 11.64
CA LEU A 81 -4.97 7.09 10.23
C LEU A 81 -6.32 6.40 9.99
N ALA A 82 -6.57 5.25 10.64
CA ALA A 82 -7.85 4.55 10.53
C ALA A 82 -9.02 5.39 11.08
N GLU A 83 -8.82 6.10 12.20
CA GLU A 83 -9.81 7.05 12.74
C GLU A 83 -10.10 8.20 11.78
N SER A 84 -9.13 8.56 10.93
CA SER A 84 -9.28 9.57 9.88
C SER A 84 -9.84 9.00 8.57
N GLY A 85 -10.25 7.73 8.56
CA GLY A 85 -10.81 7.06 7.38
C GLY A 85 -9.78 6.50 6.40
N ILE A 86 -8.49 6.49 6.77
CA ILE A 86 -7.39 6.01 5.92
C ILE A 86 -7.04 4.56 6.27
N ALA A 87 -7.28 3.65 5.32
CA ALA A 87 -6.98 2.23 5.47
C ALA A 87 -5.61 1.89 4.88
N LEU A 88 -4.62 1.69 5.75
CA LEU A 88 -3.31 1.11 5.40
C LEU A 88 -2.85 0.11 6.47
N ARG A 89 -1.67 -0.49 6.30
CA ARG A 89 -1.13 -1.46 7.26
C ARG A 89 0.32 -1.18 7.62
N ALA A 90 0.72 -1.66 8.79
CA ALA A 90 2.11 -1.71 9.23
C ALA A 90 2.59 -3.14 9.45
N GLY A 91 3.87 -3.28 9.81
CA GLY A 91 4.48 -4.53 10.25
C GLY A 91 5.51 -5.08 9.27
N GLN A 92 5.72 -6.38 9.31
CA GLN A 92 6.80 -7.06 8.58
C GLN A 92 6.43 -7.49 7.16
N HIS A 93 5.16 -7.41 6.78
CA HIS A 93 4.65 -7.75 5.44
C HIS A 93 5.03 -9.16 4.95
N CYS A 94 5.17 -10.12 5.87
CA CYS A 94 5.69 -11.47 5.59
C CYS A 94 7.13 -11.49 5.00
N ALA A 95 7.93 -10.45 5.26
CA ALA A 95 9.25 -10.24 4.66
C ALA A 95 10.34 -9.98 5.73
N GLN A 96 10.35 -10.76 6.82
CA GLN A 96 11.30 -10.61 7.93
C GLN A 96 12.77 -10.47 7.52
N PRO A 97 13.32 -11.28 6.59
CA PRO A 97 14.73 -11.15 6.19
C PRO A 97 15.03 -9.81 5.50
N LEU A 98 14.08 -9.29 4.71
CA LEU A 98 14.21 -7.99 4.05
C LEU A 98 14.19 -6.85 5.08
N MET A 99 13.29 -6.91 6.06
CA MET A 99 13.23 -5.92 7.14
C MET A 99 14.53 -5.87 7.93
N ALA A 100 15.12 -7.03 8.25
CA ALA A 100 16.41 -7.12 8.90
C ALA A 100 17.53 -6.50 8.04
N ALA A 101 17.55 -6.76 6.72
CA ALA A 101 18.52 -6.17 5.81
C ALA A 101 18.38 -4.64 5.66
N LEU A 102 17.16 -4.11 5.77
CA LEU A 102 16.86 -2.67 5.75
C LEU A 102 17.10 -1.98 7.10
N GLY A 103 17.33 -2.77 8.16
CA GLY A 103 17.59 -2.28 9.52
C GLY A 103 16.34 -1.77 10.24
N VAL A 104 15.16 -2.31 9.93
CA VAL A 104 13.88 -1.91 10.53
C VAL A 104 13.11 -3.12 11.07
N SER A 105 12.28 -2.92 12.09
CA SER A 105 11.41 -3.97 12.65
C SER A 105 10.11 -4.18 11.83
N GLY A 106 9.76 -3.19 11.00
CA GLY A 106 8.59 -3.15 10.14
C GLY A 106 8.54 -1.82 9.38
N THR A 107 7.49 -1.64 8.58
CA THR A 107 7.21 -0.38 7.86
C THR A 107 5.72 -0.12 7.78
N LEU A 108 5.31 1.14 7.68
CA LEU A 108 4.00 1.51 7.17
C LEU A 108 3.98 1.26 5.66
N ARG A 109 2.82 0.87 5.11
CA ARG A 109 2.68 0.66 3.66
C ARG A 109 1.34 1.19 3.14
N ALA A 110 1.41 2.27 2.37
CA ALA A 110 0.33 2.73 1.50
C ALA A 110 0.52 2.09 0.11
N SER A 111 -0.53 1.50 -0.47
CA SER A 111 -0.46 0.82 -1.77
C SER A 111 -1.58 1.36 -2.64
N PHE A 112 -1.20 1.98 -3.75
CA PHE A 112 -2.13 2.64 -4.66
C PHE A 112 -2.55 1.69 -5.77
N ALA A 113 -3.79 1.80 -6.20
CA ALA A 113 -4.39 1.04 -7.27
C ALA A 113 -5.15 1.97 -8.23
N PRO A 114 -5.58 1.47 -9.40
CA PRO A 114 -6.17 2.32 -10.44
C PRO A 114 -7.46 3.03 -10.04
N TYR A 115 -8.14 2.53 -9.01
CA TYR A 115 -9.36 3.12 -8.45
C TYR A 115 -9.09 4.25 -7.45
N ASN A 116 -7.84 4.43 -7.01
CA ASN A 116 -7.50 5.52 -6.12
C ASN A 116 -7.49 6.87 -6.85
N THR A 117 -7.67 7.93 -6.07
CA THR A 117 -7.75 9.30 -6.58
C THR A 117 -6.63 10.19 -6.01
N GLN A 118 -6.44 11.36 -6.62
CA GLN A 118 -5.59 12.40 -6.01
C GLN A 118 -6.15 12.88 -4.67
N GLN A 119 -7.48 12.86 -4.50
CA GLN A 119 -8.09 13.20 -3.22
C GLN A 119 -7.68 12.21 -2.13
N ASP A 120 -7.60 10.91 -2.43
CA ASP A 120 -7.11 9.90 -1.46
C ASP A 120 -5.69 10.21 -1.00
N VAL A 121 -4.84 10.74 -1.89
CA VAL A 121 -3.47 11.18 -1.54
C VAL A 121 -3.54 12.39 -0.60
N HIS A 122 -4.38 13.37 -0.89
CA HIS A 122 -4.55 14.55 -0.03
C HIS A 122 -5.11 14.18 1.35
N ASP A 123 -6.07 13.28 1.41
CA ASP A 123 -6.66 12.80 2.66
C ASP A 123 -5.64 12.01 3.50
N LEU A 124 -4.80 11.19 2.84
CA LEU A 124 -3.67 10.53 3.50
C LEU A 124 -2.70 11.56 4.10
N LEU A 125 -2.32 12.59 3.35
CA LEU A 125 -1.37 13.61 3.81
C LEU A 125 -1.91 14.39 5.01
N ALA A 126 -3.18 14.81 4.94
CA ALA A 126 -3.84 15.51 6.04
C ALA A 126 -3.95 14.64 7.30
N ALA A 127 -4.23 13.35 7.14
CA ALA A 127 -4.29 12.41 8.25
C ALA A 127 -2.91 12.15 8.87
N VAL A 128 -1.84 12.07 8.05
CA VAL A 128 -0.46 11.94 8.54
C VAL A 128 -0.04 13.18 9.31
N ASP A 129 -0.30 14.39 8.80
CA ASP A 129 0.04 15.64 9.48
C ASP A 129 -0.62 15.68 10.87
N ARG A 130 -1.92 15.40 10.93
CA ARG A 130 -2.66 15.32 12.20
C ARG A 130 -2.09 14.27 13.15
N ALA A 131 -1.69 13.11 12.63
CA ALA A 131 -1.13 12.05 13.46
C ALA A 131 0.25 12.43 14.01
N LEU A 132 1.09 13.10 13.22
CA LEU A 132 2.38 13.61 13.66
C LEU A 132 2.23 14.69 14.73
N ASP A 133 1.27 15.61 14.58
CA ASP A 133 0.96 16.62 15.61
C ASP A 133 0.57 15.98 16.95
N ILE A 134 -0.09 14.81 16.95
CA ILE A 134 -0.50 14.11 18.19
C ILE A 134 0.64 13.30 18.80
N LEU A 135 1.55 12.76 17.99
CA LEU A 135 2.55 11.77 18.42
C LEU A 135 3.94 12.37 18.67
N VAL A 136 4.22 13.56 18.13
CA VAL A 136 5.54 14.23 18.20
C VAL A 136 5.53 15.44 19.15
N ASP A 137 4.35 15.96 19.51
CA ASP A 137 4.17 16.90 20.63
C ASP A 137 4.25 16.19 22.00
#